data_AF-A0A564YU58-F1
#
_entry.id   AF-A0A564YU58-F1
#
_cell.length_a   1.000
_cell.length_b   1.000
_cell.length_c   1.000
_cell.angle_alpha   90.00
_cell.angle_beta   90.00
_cell.angle_gamma   90.00
#
_symmetry.space_group_name_H-M   'P 1'
#
loop_
_entity.id
_entity.type
_entity.pdbx_description
1 polymer ?
#
loop_
_entity_poly.entity_id
_entity_poly.type
_entity_poly.pdbx_seq_one_letter_code
_entity_poly.pdbx_strand_id
1 'polypeptide(L)'
;ALLYNDRGVLENHHISAAYRVTQLPAFNIFVNVPRCQFQDIRRLVIEMVLNTDMSLHFSQIKTVNKLIKLPEPIERPKTYSLILHAADISHPTKSWKLHEKWTHMLVEEFFNQGDRETARGLPVSPL
;
A
#
# COMPACT_ATOMS: atom_id res chain seq x y z
N ALA A 1 -4.63 -4.11 -14.67
CA ALA A 1 -5.74 -3.51 -15.42
C ALA A 1 -6.91 -4.48 -15.47
N LEU A 2 -7.02 -5.35 -16.49
CA LEU A 2 -8.20 -6.20 -16.75
C LEU A 2 -8.69 -7.04 -15.57
N LEU A 3 -7.81 -7.81 -14.92
CA LEU A 3 -8.20 -8.70 -13.81
C LEU A 3 -8.85 -7.94 -12.63
N TYR A 4 -8.43 -6.70 -12.40
CA TYR A 4 -8.86 -5.88 -11.27
C TYR A 4 -9.75 -4.70 -11.67
N ASN A 5 -10.22 -4.70 -12.93
CA ASN A 5 -11.11 -3.66 -13.47
C ASN A 5 -10.62 -2.24 -13.17
N ASP A 6 -9.30 -2.02 -13.34
CA ASP A 6 -8.60 -0.75 -13.15
C ASP A 6 -8.72 -0.12 -11.75
N ARG A 7 -9.06 -0.91 -10.73
CA ARG A 7 -9.14 -0.46 -9.33
C ARG A 7 -8.01 -1.06 -8.50
N GLY A 8 -7.20 -0.21 -7.86
CA GLY A 8 -6.10 -0.62 -6.96
C GLY A 8 -5.30 -1.79 -7.53
N VAL A 9 -4.82 -1.63 -8.78
CA VAL A 9 -4.35 -2.76 -9.60
C VAL A 9 -3.15 -3.45 -8.94
N LEU A 10 -2.19 -2.68 -8.44
CA LEU A 10 -0.98 -3.21 -7.82
C LEU A 10 -1.27 -3.69 -6.40
N GLU A 11 -2.08 -2.96 -5.64
CA GLU A 11 -2.45 -3.28 -4.26
C GLU A 11 -3.20 -4.62 -4.19
N ASN A 12 -4.18 -4.82 -5.08
CA ASN A 12 -4.88 -6.10 -5.21
C ASN A 12 -3.93 -7.23 -5.64
N HIS A 13 -2.97 -6.92 -6.52
CA HIS A 13 -1.96 -7.90 -6.93
C HIS A 13 -1.06 -8.30 -5.75
N HIS A 14 -0.55 -7.36 -4.96
CA HIS A 14 0.30 -7.60 -3.79
C HIS A 14 -0.40 -8.51 -2.77
N ILE A 15 -1.66 -8.21 -2.43
CA ILE A 15 -2.48 -9.04 -1.56
C ILE A 15 -2.63 -10.45 -2.12
N SER A 16 -3.06 -10.56 -3.38
CA SER A 16 -3.33 -11.85 -4.04
C SER A 16 -2.09 -12.73 -4.12
N ALA A 17 -0.95 -12.15 -4.50
CA ALA A 17 0.32 -12.84 -4.61
C ALA A 17 0.81 -13.33 -3.24
N ALA A 18 0.79 -12.47 -2.21
CA ALA A 18 1.20 -12.83 -0.86
C ALA A 18 0.36 -13.99 -0.30
N TYR A 19 -0.98 -13.91 -0.39
CA TYR A 19 -1.83 -14.99 0.08
C TYR A 19 -1.68 -16.29 -0.74
N ARG A 20 -1.40 -16.20 -2.04
CA ARG A 20 -1.11 -17.38 -2.86
C ARG A 20 0.14 -18.11 -2.36
N VAL A 21 1.19 -17.39 -1.98
CA VAL A 21 2.40 -17.99 -1.39
C VAL A 21 2.06 -18.75 -0.10
N THR A 22 1.19 -18.20 0.75
CA THR A 22 0.78 -18.86 2.00
C THR A 22 -0.07 -20.13 1.80
N GLN A 23 -0.58 -20.39 0.59
CA GLN A 23 -1.26 -21.66 0.28
C GLN A 23 -0.29 -22.83 0.15
N LEU A 24 1.00 -22.56 -0.09
CA LEU A 24 2.03 -23.57 -0.12
C LEU A 24 2.36 -23.99 1.33
N PRO A 25 2.28 -25.28 1.69
CA PRO A 25 2.48 -25.72 3.08
C PRO A 25 3.79 -25.25 3.71
N ALA A 26 4.88 -25.19 2.93
CA ALA A 26 6.19 -24.73 3.40
C ALA A 26 6.25 -23.23 3.76
N PHE A 27 5.33 -22.41 3.26
CA PHE A 27 5.30 -20.96 3.45
C PHE A 27 4.07 -20.48 4.22
N ASN A 28 3.24 -21.41 4.72
CA ASN A 28 2.03 -21.05 5.47
C ASN A 28 2.37 -20.64 6.91
N ILE A 29 2.67 -19.36 7.10
CA ILE A 29 2.92 -18.77 8.43
C ILE A 29 1.67 -18.76 9.33
N PHE A 30 0.48 -19.03 8.78
CA PHE A 30 -0.80 -19.03 9.50
C PHE A 30 -1.27 -20.44 9.90
N VAL A 31 -0.45 -21.48 9.74
CA VAL A 31 -0.85 -22.89 9.96
C VAL A 31 -1.44 -23.14 11.35
N ASN A 32 -0.94 -22.46 12.38
CA ASN A 32 -1.39 -22.61 13.77
C ASN A 32 -2.41 -21.54 14.20
N VAL A 33 -2.88 -20.70 13.28
CA VAL A 33 -3.83 -19.64 13.58
C VAL A 33 -5.26 -20.17 13.46
N PRO A 34 -6.11 -20.03 14.51
CA PRO A 34 -7.50 -20.43 14.42
C PRO A 34 -8.23 -19.73 13.26
N ARG A 35 -9.13 -20.46 12.60
CA ARG A 35 -9.83 -19.96 11.40
C ARG A 35 -10.52 -18.61 11.60
N CYS A 36 -11.15 -18.38 12.76
CA CYS A 36 -11.80 -17.11 13.09
C CYS A 36 -10.79 -15.95 13.11
N GLN A 37 -9.65 -16.13 13.78
CA GLN A 37 -8.59 -15.12 13.84
C GLN A 37 -7.96 -14.88 12.46
N PHE A 38 -7.76 -15.93 11.67
CA PHE A 38 -7.26 -15.78 10.31
C PHE A 38 -8.20 -14.96 9.42
N GLN A 39 -9.52 -15.10 9.57
CA GLN A 39 -10.49 -14.29 8.84
C GLN A 39 -10.38 -12.80 9.19
N ASP A 40 -10.17 -12.48 10.47
CA ASP A 40 -9.98 -11.09 10.92
C ASP A 40 -8.64 -10.51 10.48
N ILE A 41 -7.54 -11.28 10.59
CA ILE A 41 -6.23 -10.89 10.05
C ILE A 41 -6.34 -10.63 8.55
N ARG A 42 -6.99 -11.54 7.81
CA ARG A 42 -7.17 -11.42 6.37
C ARG A 42 -7.93 -10.15 6.02
N ARG A 43 -9.05 -9.87 6.70
CA ARG A 43 -9.83 -8.65 6.49
C ARG A 43 -8.97 -7.41 6.73
N LEU A 44 -8.21 -7.40 7.82
CA LEU A 44 -7.40 -6.27 8.22
C LEU A 44 -6.25 -5.99 7.25
N VAL A 45 -5.51 -7.03 6.85
CA VAL A 45 -4.40 -6.91 5.89
C VAL A 45 -4.90 -6.42 4.53
N ILE A 46 -6.04 -6.94 4.06
CA ILE A 46 -6.64 -6.49 2.79
C ILE A 46 -6.98 -5.00 2.89
N GLU A 47 -7.66 -4.58 3.97
CA GLU A 47 -8.01 -3.18 4.17
C GLU A 47 -6.77 -2.28 4.22
N MET A 48 -5.75 -2.66 5.01
CA MET A 48 -4.53 -1.88 5.16
C MET A 48 -3.77 -1.71 3.84
N VAL A 49 -3.56 -2.80 3.08
CA VAL A 49 -2.81 -2.75 1.82
C VAL A 49 -3.59 -2.04 0.72
N LEU A 50 -4.92 -2.18 0.65
CA LEU A 50 -5.71 -1.39 -0.31
C LEU A 50 -5.66 0.12 0.00
N ASN A 51 -5.47 0.48 1.27
CA ASN A 51 -5.35 1.87 1.69
C ASN A 51 -3.96 2.47 1.48
N THR A 52 -2.97 1.73 0.94
CA THR A 52 -1.70 2.33 0.49
C THR A 52 -1.78 2.92 -0.92
N ASP A 53 -2.91 2.72 -1.63
CA ASP A 53 -3.14 3.34 -2.94
C ASP A 53 -3.12 4.88 -2.84
N MET A 54 -2.14 5.50 -3.50
CA MET A 54 -1.94 6.95 -3.46
C MET A 54 -3.12 7.75 -4.03
N SER A 55 -3.99 7.15 -4.86
CA SER A 55 -5.23 7.80 -5.32
C SER A 55 -6.21 8.10 -4.17
N LEU A 56 -6.11 7.36 -3.06
CA LEU A 56 -6.96 7.53 -1.87
C LEU A 56 -6.39 8.53 -0.86
N HIS A 57 -5.12 8.92 -0.99
CA HIS A 57 -4.38 9.70 0.01
C HIS A 57 -5.15 10.93 0.53
N PHE A 58 -5.59 11.83 -0.37
CA PHE A 58 -6.28 13.05 0.05
C PHE A 58 -7.66 12.78 0.68
N SER A 59 -8.35 11.74 0.24
CA SER A 59 -9.64 11.32 0.81
C SER A 59 -9.46 10.79 2.24
N GLN A 60 -8.42 9.99 2.47
CA GLN A 60 -8.06 9.49 3.79
C GLN A 60 -7.67 10.64 4.73
N ILE A 61 -6.78 11.54 4.31
CA ILE A 61 -6.34 12.69 5.12
C ILE A 61 -7.53 13.58 5.49
N LYS A 62 -8.44 13.87 4.54
CA LYS A 62 -9.65 14.64 4.81
C LYS A 62 -10.54 13.96 5.86
N THR A 63 -10.72 12.65 5.74
CA THR A 63 -11.52 11.85 6.68
C THR A 63 -10.90 11.85 8.07
N VAL A 64 -9.61 11.57 8.18
CA VAL A 64 -8.88 11.55 9.45
C VAL A 64 -8.87 12.92 10.12
N ASN A 65 -8.63 14.00 9.37
CA ASN A 65 -8.69 15.37 9.89
C ASN A 65 -10.07 15.75 10.45
N LYS A 66 -11.15 15.16 9.93
CA LYS A 66 -12.49 15.32 10.50
C LYS A 66 -12.63 14.50 11.77
N LEU A 67 -12.20 13.24 11.76
CA LEU A 67 -12.36 12.31 12.88
C LEU A 67 -11.54 12.71 14.11
N ILE A 68 -10.32 13.24 13.95
CA ILE A 68 -9.48 13.70 15.06
C ILE A 68 -10.13 14.85 15.86
N LYS A 69 -11.05 15.61 15.23
CA LYS A 69 -11.77 16.71 15.90
C LYS A 69 -12.98 16.24 16.69
N LEU A 70 -13.39 14.98 16.51
CA LEU A 70 -14.51 14.39 17.20
C LEU A 70 -14.02 13.72 18.51
N PRO A 71 -14.85 13.68 19.56
CA PRO A 71 -14.49 13.03 20.82
C PRO A 71 -14.45 11.51 20.71
N GLU A 72 -15.09 10.91 19.70
CA GLU A 72 -15.11 9.47 19.50
C GLU A 72 -13.76 8.92 19.01
N PRO A 73 -13.34 7.74 19.48
CA PRO A 73 -12.14 7.10 18.98
C PRO A 73 -12.28 6.68 17.52
N ILE A 74 -11.20 6.81 16.75
CA ILE A 74 -11.14 6.32 15.38
C ILE A 74 -11.17 4.78 15.40
N GLU A 75 -11.95 4.19 14.50
CA GLU A 75 -12.00 2.74 14.31
C GLU A 75 -10.60 2.15 14.08
N ARG A 76 -10.32 1.00 14.71
CA ARG A 76 -9.00 0.35 14.64
C ARG A 76 -8.50 0.10 13.22
N PRO A 77 -9.31 -0.42 12.28
CA PRO A 77 -8.84 -0.66 10.91
C PRO A 77 -8.38 0.61 10.19
N LYS A 78 -9.18 1.69 10.27
CA LYS A 78 -8.80 3.01 9.72
C LYS A 78 -7.51 3.55 10.32
N THR A 79 -7.33 3.37 11.63
CA THR A 79 -6.11 3.79 12.33
C THR A 79 -4.89 3.01 11.82
N TYR A 80 -5.00 1.69 11.67
CA TYR A 80 -3.89 0.88 11.16
C TYR A 80 -3.58 1.16 9.69
N SER A 81 -4.60 1.37 8.85
CA SER A 81 -4.43 1.79 7.47
C SER A 81 -3.69 3.12 7.37
N LEU A 82 -4.05 4.11 8.20
CA LEU A 82 -3.37 5.40 8.23
C LEU A 82 -1.90 5.26 8.69
N ILE A 83 -1.65 4.47 9.73
CA ILE A 83 -0.29 4.23 10.23
C ILE A 83 0.57 3.57 9.14
N LEU A 84 0.01 2.57 8.44
CA LEU A 84 0.73 1.91 7.34
C LEU A 84 1.00 2.90 6.20
N HIS A 85 0.01 3.69 5.79
CA HIS A 85 0.18 4.70 4.74
C HIS A 85 1.26 5.72 5.11
N ALA A 86 1.24 6.22 6.36
CA ALA A 86 2.25 7.14 6.85
C ALA A 86 3.65 6.50 6.90
N ALA A 87 3.74 5.21 7.21
CA ALA A 87 5.00 4.47 7.19
C ALA A 87 5.56 4.33 5.76
N ASP A 88 4.68 4.09 4.78
CA ASP A 88 5.02 3.93 3.37
C ASP A 88 5.69 5.19 2.81
N ILE A 89 5.10 6.36 3.08
CA ILE A 89 5.63 7.65 2.62
C ILE A 89 6.61 8.31 3.62
N SER A 90 7.16 7.55 4.59
CA SER A 90 7.90 8.13 5.72
C SER A 90 9.33 8.57 5.39
N HIS A 91 9.90 8.25 4.23
CA HIS A 91 11.32 8.52 3.95
C HIS A 91 11.76 10.00 4.09
N PRO A 92 10.92 11.03 3.81
CA PRO A 92 11.27 12.43 4.05
C PRO A 92 11.36 12.82 5.53
N THR A 93 10.82 12.00 6.44
CA THR A 93 10.89 12.24 7.89
C THR A 93 12.15 11.65 8.54
N LYS A 94 12.99 10.96 7.76
CA LYS A 94 14.23 10.34 8.25
C LYS A 94 15.41 11.31 8.13
N SER A 95 16.57 10.92 8.67
CA SER A 95 17.81 11.69 8.50
C SER A 95 18.09 11.96 7.01
N TRP A 96 18.67 13.11 6.68
CA TRP A 96 18.97 13.52 5.31
C TRP A 96 19.58 12.41 4.45
N LYS A 97 20.64 11.75 4.95
CA LYS A 97 21.32 10.66 4.23
C LYS A 97 20.38 9.51 3.84
N LEU A 98 19.41 9.18 4.68
CA LEU A 98 18.40 8.15 4.38
C LEU A 98 17.38 8.67 3.39
N HIS A 99 16.85 9.88 3.61
CA HIS A 99 15.89 10.50 2.70
C HIS A 99 16.46 10.57 1.27
N GLU A 100 17.67 11.10 1.12
CA GLU A 100 18.39 11.24 -0.15
C GLU A 100 18.54 9.91 -0.87
N LYS A 101 18.94 8.85 -0.15
CA LYS A 101 19.06 7.50 -0.71
C LYS A 101 17.73 7.00 -1.29
N TRP A 102 16.65 7.10 -0.51
CA TRP A 102 15.33 6.64 -0.95
C TRP A 102 14.79 7.46 -2.12
N THR A 103 15.01 8.79 -2.11
CA THR A 103 14.64 9.67 -3.23
C THR A 103 15.35 9.26 -4.51
N HIS A 104 16.66 8.97 -4.47
CA HIS A 104 17.40 8.51 -5.66
C HIS A 104 16.84 7.19 -6.20
N MET A 105 16.56 6.21 -5.34
CA MET A 105 15.99 4.93 -5.75
C MET A 105 14.60 5.10 -6.40
N LEU A 106 13.76 5.97 -5.84
CA LEU A 106 12.44 6.25 -6.39
C LEU A 106 12.52 6.93 -7.77
N VAL A 107 13.39 7.94 -7.90
CA VAL A 107 13.60 8.65 -9.16
C VAL A 107 14.16 7.71 -10.25
N GLU A 108 15.09 6.82 -9.88
CA GLU A 108 15.60 5.80 -10.79
C GLU A 108 14.48 4.87 -11.28
N GLU A 109 13.56 4.46 -10.41
CA GLU A 109 12.40 3.66 -10.80
C GLU A 109 11.48 4.41 -11.79
N PHE A 110 11.22 5.69 -11.55
CA PHE A 110 10.42 6.53 -12.45
C PHE A 110 11.08 6.72 -13.82
N PHE A 111 12.40 6.93 -13.88
CA PHE A 111 13.11 6.99 -15.16
C PHE A 111 13.06 5.68 -15.92
N ASN A 112 13.22 4.55 -15.23
CA ASN A 112 13.05 3.23 -15.85
C ASN A 112 11.62 3.02 -16.40
N GLN A 113 10.60 3.59 -15.76
CA GLN A 113 9.24 3.61 -16.31
C GLN A 113 9.15 4.49 -17.56
N GLY A 114 9.71 5.70 -17.56
CA GLY A 114 9.73 6.60 -18.71
C GLY A 114 10.42 6.00 -19.94
N ASP A 115 11.52 5.27 -19.74
CA ASP A 115 12.21 4.52 -20.80
C ASP A 115 11.31 3.43 -21.39
N ARG A 116 10.59 2.71 -20.52
CA ARG A 116 9.62 1.67 -20.90
C ARG A 116 8.40 2.23 -21.62
N GLU A 117 7.95 3.43 -21.30
CA GLU A 117 6.88 4.16 -21.98
C GLU A 117 7.33 4.59 -23.38
N THR A 118 8.51 5.21 -23.46
CA THR A 118 9.14 5.64 -24.73
C THR A 118 9.33 4.46 -25.69
N ALA A 119 9.86 3.34 -25.20
CA ALA A 119 10.05 2.13 -26.00
C ALA A 119 8.74 1.53 -26.55
N ARG A 120 7.60 1.85 -25.93
CA ARG A 120 6.26 1.44 -26.37
C ARG A 120 5.53 2.52 -27.18
N GLY A 121 6.18 3.66 -27.45
CA GLY A 121 5.56 4.79 -28.15
C GLY A 121 4.48 5.50 -27.33
N LEU A 122 4.52 5.37 -25.99
CA LEU A 122 3.61 6.06 -25.08
C LEU A 122 4.21 7.42 -24.66
N PRO A 123 3.36 8.42 -24.34
CA PRO A 123 3.86 9.65 -23.72
C PRO A 123 4.48 9.34 -22.35
N VAL A 124 5.59 10.02 -22.04
CA VAL A 124 6.29 9.86 -20.76
C VAL A 124 5.45 10.50 -19.64
N SER A 125 5.24 9.74 -18.58
CA SER A 125 4.46 10.15 -17.41
C SER A 125 5.20 11.24 -16.59
N PRO A 126 4.46 12.11 -15.87
CA PRO A 126 5.06 13.01 -14.88
C PRO A 126 5.76 12.25 -13.75
N LEU A 127 6.79 12.86 -13.16
CA LEU A 127 7.44 12.42 -11.92
C LEU A 127 6.59 12.79 -10.69
#